data_AF-A0A7L1HAG5-F1
#
_entry.id   AF-A0A7L1HAG5-F1
#
_cell.length_a   1.000
_cell.length_b   1.000
_cell.length_c   1.000
_cell.angle_alpha   90.00
_cell.angle_beta   90.00
_cell.angle_gamma   90.00
#
_symmetry.space_group_name_H-M   'P 1'
#
loop_
_entity.id
_entity.type
_entity.pdbx_description
1 polymer ?
#
loop_
_entity_poly.entity_id
_entity_poly.type
_entity_poly.pdbx_seq_one_letter_code
_entity_poly.pdbx_strand_id
1 'polypeptide(L)'
;PMALAVAHEPMLLLAITDFVANSAAFTYFTAGALHRNISSDMLPQRFPLQLKTKSMGVFSPQLQKRYPDHPMELHLSARKQPLFSCRPDALHGTLFSSAEAFVVLPNATRVPVFLLNIDANVTGKPTISSNRLGGTLNPAYAMALSACPMVGSGSLSVPQVKKLENLLKFSLWLFGVPYANSEFCPHPVP
;
A
#
# COMPACT_ATOMS: atom_id res chain seq x y z
N PRO A 1 13.40 22.07 14.20
CA PRO A 1 14.14 23.10 13.45
C PRO A 1 14.90 22.47 12.26
N MET A 2 14.47 22.72 11.01
CA MET A 2 15.29 22.40 9.83
C MET A 2 16.41 23.44 9.71
N ALA A 3 17.67 23.00 9.72
CA ALA A 3 18.80 23.86 9.42
C ALA A 3 19.02 23.88 7.91
N LEU A 4 18.89 25.05 7.29
CA LEU A 4 19.11 25.25 5.86
C LEU A 4 20.57 25.66 5.65
N ALA A 5 21.34 24.80 4.99
CA ALA A 5 22.70 25.14 4.56
C ALA A 5 22.58 26.15 3.40
N VAL A 6 22.97 27.39 3.67
CA VAL A 6 23.00 28.48 2.70
C VAL A 6 24.12 28.19 1.70
N ALA A 7 23.75 27.70 0.52
CA ALA A 7 24.64 27.61 -0.62
C ALA A 7 23.98 28.32 -1.81
N HIS A 8 24.58 29.46 -2.19
CA HIS A 8 24.23 30.35 -3.31
C HIS A 8 22.79 30.90 -3.29
N GLU A 9 22.66 32.22 -3.09
CA GLU A 9 21.39 32.95 -2.93
C GLU A 9 20.27 32.45 -3.86
N PRO A 10 19.38 31.56 -3.36
CA PRO A 10 18.27 31.09 -4.16
C PRO A 10 17.22 32.19 -4.20
N MET A 11 16.68 32.50 -5.39
CA MET A 11 15.61 33.50 -5.56
C MET A 11 14.33 33.15 -4.79
N LEU A 12 14.15 31.88 -4.40
CA LEU A 12 13.03 31.39 -3.60
C LEU A 12 13.50 30.22 -2.72
N LEU A 13 13.13 30.24 -1.44
CA LEU A 13 13.39 29.17 -0.49
C LEU A 13 12.04 28.60 -0.02
N LEU A 14 11.74 27.36 -0.42
CA LEU A 14 10.51 26.67 -0.01
C LEU A 14 10.85 25.59 1.02
N ALA A 15 10.31 25.71 2.22
CA ALA A 15 10.42 24.71 3.27
C ALA A 15 9.11 23.93 3.40
N ILE A 16 9.12 22.67 3.00
CA ILE A 16 7.97 21.76 3.19
C ILE A 16 8.23 20.95 4.46
N THR A 17 7.36 21.11 5.45
CA THR A 17 7.45 20.38 6.72
C THR A 17 6.60 19.11 6.69
N ASP A 18 6.92 18.19 7.59
CA ASP A 18 6.12 17.01 7.85
C ASP A 18 4.67 17.35 8.27
N PHE A 19 4.45 18.52 8.89
CA PHE A 19 3.12 19.04 9.17
C PHE A 19 2.22 19.09 7.93
N VAL A 20 2.73 19.55 6.78
CA VAL A 20 1.97 19.62 5.53
C VAL A 20 1.53 18.22 5.09
N ALA A 21 2.46 17.27 5.04
CA ALA A 21 2.16 15.89 4.68
C ALA A 21 1.18 15.21 5.65
N ASN A 22 1.38 15.41 6.96
CA ASN A 22 0.52 14.87 8.01
C ASN A 22 -0.90 15.47 7.99
N SER A 23 -1.04 16.76 7.69
CA SER A 23 -2.34 17.43 7.56
C SER A 23 -3.14 16.91 6.36
N ALA A 24 -2.48 16.67 5.23
CA ALA A 24 -3.10 16.02 4.07
C ALA A 24 -3.51 14.58 4.42
N ALA A 25 -2.61 13.81 5.03
CA ALA A 25 -2.89 12.44 5.46
C ALA A 25 -4.09 12.35 6.42
N PHE A 26 -4.18 13.28 7.37
CA PHE A 26 -5.31 13.41 8.29
C PHE A 26 -6.62 13.66 7.55
N THR A 27 -6.61 14.61 6.61
CA THR A 27 -7.81 15.00 5.86
C THR A 27 -8.30 13.85 4.98
N TYR A 28 -7.41 13.17 4.24
CA TYR A 28 -7.79 12.02 3.42
C TYR A 28 -8.27 10.83 4.26
N PHE A 29 -7.66 10.61 5.43
CA PHE A 29 -8.08 9.57 6.36
C PHE A 29 -9.47 9.85 6.94
N THR A 30 -9.70 11.06 7.45
CA THR A 30 -10.97 11.45 8.05
C THR A 30 -12.11 11.55 7.03
N ALA A 31 -11.80 11.93 5.78
CA ALA A 31 -12.76 11.89 4.68
C ALA A 31 -13.10 10.47 4.19
N GLY A 32 -12.45 9.42 4.71
CA GLY A 32 -12.65 8.04 4.26
C GLY A 32 -12.12 7.77 2.84
N ALA A 33 -11.33 8.68 2.27
CA ALA A 33 -10.80 8.57 0.92
C ALA A 33 -9.68 7.52 0.80
N LEU A 34 -9.09 7.10 1.92
CA LEU A 34 -8.07 6.04 1.99
C LEU A 34 -8.71 4.64 1.99
N HIS A 35 -9.57 4.39 1.00
CA HIS A 35 -10.22 3.12 0.75
C HIS A 35 -10.21 2.80 -0.75
N ARG A 36 -9.86 1.56 -1.09
CA ARG A 36 -9.77 1.07 -2.47
C ARG A 36 -10.18 -0.39 -2.54
N ASN A 37 -11.01 -0.71 -3.52
CA ASN A 37 -11.38 -2.08 -3.84
C ASN A 37 -10.55 -2.53 -5.03
N ILE A 38 -9.85 -3.65 -4.86
CA ILE A 38 -8.99 -4.27 -5.86
C ILE A 38 -9.64 -5.58 -6.28
N SER A 39 -10.10 -5.63 -7.52
CA SER A 39 -10.65 -6.82 -8.14
C SER A 39 -9.62 -7.53 -9.02
N SER A 40 -9.90 -8.77 -9.40
CA SER A 40 -9.01 -9.61 -10.22
C SER A 40 -8.61 -8.99 -11.56
N ASP A 41 -9.46 -8.17 -12.15
CA ASP A 41 -9.27 -7.52 -13.44
C ASP A 41 -8.37 -6.28 -13.37
N MET A 42 -8.21 -5.68 -12.19
CA MET A 42 -7.34 -4.52 -11.99
C MET A 42 -5.86 -4.90 -11.92
N LEU A 43 -5.54 -6.16 -11.61
CA LEU A 43 -4.15 -6.61 -11.53
C LEU A 43 -3.61 -6.98 -12.92
N PRO A 44 -2.41 -6.49 -13.27
CA PRO A 44 -1.80 -6.84 -14.55
C PRO A 44 -1.53 -8.35 -14.61
N GLN A 45 -1.63 -8.94 -15.80
CA GLN A 45 -1.39 -10.39 -15.98
C GLN A 45 0.01 -10.84 -15.52
N ARG A 46 0.98 -9.93 -15.57
CA ARG A 46 2.37 -10.16 -15.10
C ARG A 46 2.51 -10.16 -13.58
N PHE A 47 1.48 -9.75 -12.85
CA PHE A 47 1.51 -9.76 -11.39
C PHE A 47 1.53 -11.22 -10.89
N PRO A 48 2.43 -11.57 -9.96
CA PRO A 48 2.67 -12.96 -9.59
C PRO A 48 1.50 -13.60 -8.82
N LEU A 49 0.57 -12.80 -8.32
CA LEU A 49 -0.59 -13.26 -7.56
C LEU A 49 -1.90 -12.77 -8.16
N GLN A 50 -2.51 -13.60 -9.00
CA GLN A 50 -3.86 -13.38 -9.48
C GLN A 50 -4.86 -13.50 -8.32
N LEU A 51 -5.83 -12.58 -8.22
CA LEU A 51 -6.89 -12.62 -7.20
C LEU A 51 -7.95 -13.66 -7.54
N LYS A 52 -7.54 -14.92 -7.47
CA LYS A 52 -8.39 -16.10 -7.62
C LYS A 52 -8.11 -17.05 -6.47
N THR A 53 -9.14 -17.78 -6.04
CA THR A 53 -8.99 -18.78 -4.97
C THR A 53 -8.01 -19.89 -5.35
N LYS A 54 -7.88 -20.21 -6.64
CA LYS A 54 -6.88 -21.16 -7.17
C LYS A 54 -5.45 -20.70 -6.91
N SER A 55 -5.12 -19.44 -7.21
CA SER A 55 -3.80 -18.85 -6.95
C SER A 55 -3.55 -18.66 -5.45
N MET A 56 -4.58 -18.24 -4.71
CA MET A 56 -4.52 -18.12 -3.25
C MET A 56 -4.43 -19.47 -2.52
N GLY A 57 -4.79 -20.58 -3.18
CA GLY A 57 -4.70 -21.95 -2.67
C GLY A 57 -3.29 -22.34 -2.21
N VAL A 58 -2.25 -21.75 -2.81
CA VAL A 58 -0.85 -21.93 -2.41
C VAL A 58 -0.60 -21.40 -0.99
N PHE A 59 -1.33 -20.36 -0.57
CA PHE A 59 -1.22 -19.72 0.74
C PHE A 59 -2.29 -20.22 1.71
N SER A 60 -3.49 -20.53 1.23
CA SER A 60 -4.59 -21.08 2.03
C SER A 60 -5.25 -22.25 1.28
N PRO A 61 -4.78 -23.49 1.48
CA PRO A 61 -5.33 -24.65 0.78
C PRO A 61 -6.82 -24.91 1.09
N GLN A 62 -7.28 -24.55 2.29
CA GLN A 62 -8.69 -24.73 2.67
C GLN A 62 -9.61 -23.78 1.89
N LEU A 63 -9.13 -22.58 1.55
CA LEU A 63 -9.87 -21.63 0.73
C LEU A 63 -10.19 -22.22 -0.65
N GLN A 64 -9.17 -22.80 -1.31
CA GLN A 64 -9.35 -23.45 -2.61
C GLN A 64 -10.27 -24.67 -2.54
N LYS A 65 -10.23 -25.44 -1.45
CA LYS A 65 -11.13 -26.60 -1.25
C LYS A 65 -12.59 -26.18 -1.11
N ARG A 66 -12.85 -25.08 -0.40
CA ARG A 66 -14.23 -24.61 -0.13
C ARG A 66 -14.82 -23.80 -1.29
N TYR A 67 -13.98 -23.02 -1.97
CA TYR A 67 -14.37 -22.17 -3.10
C TYR A 67 -13.42 -22.41 -4.28
N PRO A 68 -13.61 -23.46 -5.08
CA PRO A 68 -12.68 -23.82 -6.15
C PRO A 68 -12.79 -22.83 -7.34
N ASP A 69 -11.66 -22.24 -7.74
CA ASP A 69 -11.49 -21.36 -8.92
C ASP A 69 -12.46 -20.17 -9.04
N HIS A 70 -12.76 -19.53 -7.91
CA HIS A 70 -13.58 -18.34 -7.85
C HIS A 70 -12.73 -17.05 -7.87
N PRO A 71 -13.24 -15.96 -8.47
CA PRO A 71 -12.60 -14.65 -8.37
C PRO A 71 -12.65 -14.12 -6.93
N MET A 72 -11.63 -13.34 -6.59
CA MET A 72 -11.51 -12.70 -5.29
C MET A 72 -11.44 -11.18 -5.45
N GLU A 73 -11.93 -10.48 -4.43
CA GLU A 73 -11.82 -9.04 -4.28
C GLU A 73 -11.09 -8.74 -2.96
N LEU A 74 -10.23 -7.72 -2.97
CA LEU A 74 -9.56 -7.19 -1.79
C LEU A 74 -10.04 -5.77 -1.54
N HIS A 75 -10.66 -5.53 -0.39
CA HIS A 75 -11.05 -4.20 0.04
C HIS A 75 -9.98 -3.64 0.96
N LEU A 76 -9.17 -2.74 0.44
CA LEU A 76 -8.09 -2.07 1.15
C LEU A 76 -8.64 -0.82 1.86
N SER A 77 -8.30 -0.65 3.13
CA SER A 77 -8.70 0.51 3.94
C SER A 77 -7.55 0.93 4.85
N ALA A 78 -7.44 2.22 5.16
CA ALA A 78 -6.53 2.69 6.20
C ALA A 78 -7.12 2.36 7.59
N ARG A 79 -6.34 1.71 8.44
CA ARG A 79 -6.72 1.43 9.85
C ARG A 79 -6.44 2.62 10.76
N LYS A 80 -5.41 3.40 10.43
CA LYS A 80 -4.98 4.60 11.16
C LYS A 80 -4.47 5.62 10.17
N GLN A 81 -4.44 6.88 10.62
CA GLN A 81 -3.83 7.96 9.86
C GLN A 81 -2.37 7.60 9.49
N PRO A 82 -1.99 7.71 8.21
CA PRO A 82 -0.60 7.65 7.77
C PRO A 82 0.23 8.75 8.45
N LEU A 83 1.43 8.40 8.91
CA LEU A 83 2.35 9.34 9.57
C LEU A 83 3.58 9.57 8.71
N PHE A 84 3.95 10.83 8.54
CA PHE A 84 5.11 11.27 7.79
C PHE A 84 6.07 12.04 8.70
N SER A 85 7.37 11.83 8.51
CA SER A 85 8.42 12.54 9.24
C SER A 85 9.54 12.92 8.28
N CYS A 86 9.84 14.22 8.21
CA CYS A 86 10.94 14.74 7.41
C CYS A 86 12.21 14.68 8.24
N ARG A 87 13.18 13.89 7.80
CA ARG A 87 14.54 13.87 8.36
C ARG A 87 15.54 14.45 7.35
N PRO A 88 16.71 14.92 7.79
CA PRO A 88 17.70 15.53 6.89
C PRO A 88 18.15 14.61 5.75
N ASP A 89 18.06 13.30 5.96
CA ASP A 89 18.48 12.24 5.04
C ASP A 89 17.34 11.76 4.12
N ALA A 90 16.09 11.73 4.60
CA ALA A 90 14.94 11.23 3.85
C ALA A 90 13.59 11.63 4.48
N LEU A 91 12.54 11.53 3.68
CA LEU A 91 11.15 11.46 4.14
C LEU A 91 10.84 10.03 4.58
N HIS A 92 10.36 9.87 5.81
CA HIS A 92 9.88 8.60 6.34
C HIS A 92 8.35 8.59 6.37
N GLY A 93 7.73 7.52 5.89
CA GLY A 93 6.29 7.31 5.94
C GLY A 93 5.96 6.00 6.65
N THR A 94 5.01 6.04 7.57
CA THR A 94 4.45 4.86 8.24
C THR A 94 2.97 4.73 7.89
N LEU A 95 2.60 3.59 7.31
CA LEU A 95 1.29 3.30 6.77
C LEU A 95 0.66 2.14 7.54
N PHE A 96 -0.59 2.30 7.97
CA PHE A 96 -1.36 1.28 8.68
C PHE A 96 -2.61 0.98 7.86
N SER A 97 -2.63 -0.14 7.14
CA SER A 97 -3.74 -0.53 6.28
C SER A 97 -4.27 -1.92 6.61
N SER A 98 -5.50 -2.19 6.23
CA SER A 98 -6.14 -3.49 6.26
C SER A 98 -6.64 -3.85 4.87
N ALA A 99 -6.53 -5.12 4.49
CA ALA A 99 -7.13 -5.67 3.29
C ALA A 99 -8.11 -6.77 3.68
N GLU A 100 -9.39 -6.53 3.48
CA GLU A 100 -10.43 -7.54 3.63
C GLU A 100 -10.55 -8.34 2.35
N ALA A 101 -10.42 -9.67 2.46
CA ALA A 101 -10.54 -10.55 1.31
C ALA A 101 -11.94 -11.13 1.21
N PHE A 102 -12.51 -11.06 0.01
CA PHE A 102 -13.81 -11.60 -0.35
C PHE A 102 -13.67 -12.60 -1.49
N VAL A 103 -14.46 -13.67 -1.43
CA VAL A 103 -14.71 -14.53 -2.58
C VAL A 103 -16.01 -14.07 -3.22
N VAL A 104 -15.97 -13.84 -4.53
CA VAL A 104 -17.17 -13.48 -5.31
C VAL A 104 -17.77 -14.76 -5.87
N LEU A 105 -18.97 -15.10 -5.38
CA LEU A 105 -19.75 -16.24 -5.87
C LEU A 105 -20.41 -15.92 -7.22
N PRO A 106 -20.84 -16.94 -8.00
CA PRO A 106 -21.51 -16.73 -9.28
C PRO A 106 -22.79 -15.89 -9.17
N ASN A 107 -23.42 -15.90 -7.99
CA ASN A 107 -24.60 -15.10 -7.67
C ASN A 107 -24.26 -13.63 -7.31
N ALA A 108 -23.07 -13.13 -7.68
CA ALA A 108 -22.51 -11.82 -7.31
C ALA A 108 -22.45 -11.54 -5.80
N THR A 109 -22.59 -12.58 -4.97
CA THR A 109 -22.53 -12.48 -3.51
C THR A 109 -21.08 -12.50 -3.06
N ARG A 110 -20.71 -11.59 -2.16
CA ARG A 110 -19.36 -11.49 -1.60
C ARG A 110 -19.30 -12.20 -0.25
N VAL A 111 -18.45 -13.20 -0.14
CA VAL A 111 -18.24 -13.94 1.11
C VAL A 111 -16.91 -13.51 1.73
N PRO A 112 -16.90 -12.88 2.92
CA PRO A 112 -15.66 -12.52 3.60
C PRO A 112 -14.91 -13.78 4.03
N VAL A 113 -13.62 -13.85 3.72
CA VAL A 113 -12.80 -15.03 4.01
C VAL A 113 -11.75 -14.78 5.10
N PHE A 114 -11.00 -13.69 5.00
CA PHE A 114 -9.98 -13.31 5.98
C PHE A 114 -9.68 -11.81 5.92
N LEU A 115 -9.10 -11.28 6.99
CA LEU A 115 -8.62 -9.91 7.10
C LEU A 115 -7.08 -9.92 7.16
N LEU A 116 -6.42 -9.13 6.34
CA LEU A 116 -4.98 -8.88 6.42
C LEU A 116 -4.72 -7.51 7.01
N ASN A 117 -3.89 -7.43 8.03
CA ASN A 117 -3.37 -6.20 8.57
C ASN A 117 -1.96 -5.99 8.00
N ILE A 118 -1.75 -4.85 7.36
CA ILE A 118 -0.50 -4.48 6.69
C ILE A 118 0.04 -3.21 7.37
N ASP A 119 1.22 -3.33 7.95
CA ASP A 119 1.98 -2.21 8.50
C ASP A 119 3.25 -2.02 7.66
N ALA A 120 3.44 -0.83 7.10
CA ALA A 120 4.58 -0.56 6.22
C ALA A 120 5.30 0.73 6.61
N ASN A 121 6.63 0.65 6.62
CA ASN A 121 7.51 1.81 6.72
C ASN A 121 8.24 1.98 5.39
N VAL A 122 8.02 3.14 4.77
CA VAL A 122 8.64 3.54 3.52
C VAL A 122 9.58 4.71 3.76
N THR A 123 10.66 4.76 3.00
CA THR A 123 11.54 5.93 2.98
C THR A 123 11.64 6.43 1.55
N GLY A 124 11.65 7.74 1.38
CA GLY A 124 11.74 8.36 0.07
C GLY A 124 12.52 9.66 0.13
N LYS A 125 13.18 10.01 -0.97
CA LYS A 125 13.89 11.29 -1.11
C LYS A 125 13.07 12.20 -2.02
N PRO A 126 12.58 13.34 -1.53
CA PRO A 126 11.95 14.32 -2.41
C PRO A 126 12.99 14.90 -3.36
N THR A 127 12.61 15.13 -4.61
CA THR A 127 13.46 15.73 -5.63
C THR A 127 12.71 16.86 -6.31
N ILE A 128 13.40 17.96 -6.62
CA ILE A 128 12.84 19.08 -7.38
C ILE A 128 13.59 19.15 -8.69
N SER A 129 12.86 19.05 -9.80
CA SER A 129 13.42 19.20 -11.14
C SER A 129 12.49 20.05 -11.97
N SER A 130 13.04 21.09 -12.62
CA SER A 130 12.33 21.94 -13.58
C SER A 130 10.98 22.48 -13.06
N ASN A 131 10.98 23.08 -11.87
CA ASN A 131 9.78 23.60 -11.18
C ASN A 131 8.69 22.56 -10.91
N ARG A 132 9.09 21.31 -10.69
CA ARG A 132 8.17 20.25 -10.36
C ARG A 132 8.66 19.43 -9.17
N LEU A 133 7.76 19.19 -8.22
CA LEU A 133 8.05 18.39 -7.02
C LEU A 133 7.82 16.90 -7.34
N GLY A 134 8.86 16.11 -7.15
CA GLY A 134 8.83 14.66 -7.28
C GLY A 134 9.50 13.98 -6.08
N GLY A 135 9.79 12.70 -6.24
CA GLY A 135 10.47 11.93 -5.22
C GLY A 135 10.88 10.55 -5.72
N THR A 136 11.86 9.97 -5.05
CA THR A 136 12.31 8.60 -5.28
C THR A 136 12.07 7.79 -4.01
N LEU A 137 11.29 6.72 -4.12
CA LEU A 137 11.17 5.76 -3.05
C LEU A 137 12.45 4.95 -2.96
N ASN A 138 12.94 4.79 -1.74
CA ASN A 138 14.06 3.92 -1.44
C ASN A 138 13.60 2.46 -1.60
N PRO A 139 14.38 1.59 -2.28
CA PRO A 139 14.09 0.16 -2.36
C PRO A 139 14.05 -0.51 -0.97
N ALA A 140 14.72 0.07 0.03
CA ALA A 140 14.62 -0.38 1.42
C ALA A 140 13.32 0.14 2.06
N TYR A 141 12.28 -0.69 2.02
CA TYR A 141 11.04 -0.52 2.78
C TYR A 141 10.85 -1.72 3.72
N ALA A 142 10.22 -1.48 4.88
CA ALA A 142 9.81 -2.54 5.79
C ALA A 142 8.30 -2.74 5.68
N MET A 143 7.87 -3.99 5.57
CA MET A 143 6.47 -4.38 5.54
C MET A 143 6.27 -5.57 6.48
N ALA A 144 5.27 -5.48 7.33
CA ALA A 144 4.82 -6.56 8.20
C ALA A 144 3.37 -6.88 7.83
N LEU A 145 3.07 -8.17 7.68
CA LEU A 145 1.71 -8.66 7.52
C LEU A 145 1.31 -9.48 8.74
N SER A 146 0.07 -9.31 9.17
CA SER A 146 -0.62 -10.23 10.06
C SER A 146 -1.99 -10.54 9.47
N ALA A 147 -2.54 -11.71 9.77
CA ALA A 147 -3.80 -12.15 9.22
C ALA A 147 -4.72 -12.61 10.35
N CYS A 148 -5.97 -12.16 10.31
CA CYS A 148 -7.00 -12.51 11.26
C CYS A 148 -8.17 -13.19 10.52
N PRO A 149 -8.75 -14.25 11.07
CA PRO A 149 -9.98 -14.81 10.52
C PRO A 149 -11.11 -13.79 10.66
N MET A 150 -11.97 -13.72 9.64
CA MET A 150 -13.19 -12.91 9.69
C MET A 150 -14.25 -13.61 10.55
N VAL A 151 -14.90 -12.85 11.44
CA VAL A 151 -16.02 -13.35 12.26
C VAL A 151 -17.15 -13.77 11.33
N GLY A 152 -17.60 -15.03 11.42
CA GLY A 152 -18.65 -15.59 10.57
C GLY A 152 -18.16 -16.37 9.34
N SER A 153 -16.85 -16.39 9.03
CA SER A 153 -16.35 -17.17 7.87
C SER A 153 -16.34 -18.68 8.11
N GLY A 154 -16.60 -19.14 9.34
CA GLY A 154 -16.62 -20.57 9.69
C GLY A 154 -15.26 -21.20 9.42
N SER A 155 -14.34 -21.07 10.38
CA SER A 155 -13.06 -21.80 10.43
C SER A 155 -12.23 -21.83 9.14
N LEU A 156 -12.29 -20.80 8.27
CA LEU A 156 -11.33 -20.71 7.17
C LEU A 156 -9.93 -20.50 7.75
N SER A 157 -9.01 -21.41 7.40
CA SER A 157 -7.61 -21.30 7.82
C SER A 157 -6.99 -20.00 7.29
N VAL A 158 -6.42 -19.25 8.22
CA VAL A 158 -5.59 -18.07 7.97
C VAL A 158 -4.52 -18.40 6.92
N PRO A 159 -4.30 -17.55 5.90
CA PRO A 159 -3.28 -17.80 4.89
C PRO A 159 -1.88 -17.89 5.52
N GLN A 160 -0.95 -18.59 4.87
CA GLN A 160 0.46 -18.63 5.27
C GLN A 160 1.09 -17.23 5.14
N VAL A 161 0.96 -16.46 6.22
CA VAL A 161 1.29 -15.03 6.27
C VAL A 161 2.71 -14.75 5.78
N LYS A 162 3.69 -15.55 6.18
CA LYS A 162 5.09 -15.30 5.81
C LYS A 162 5.38 -15.48 4.32
N LYS A 163 4.77 -16.49 3.68
CA LYS A 163 4.91 -16.69 2.23
C LYS A 163 4.23 -15.57 1.45
N LEU A 164 3.03 -15.20 1.89
CA LEU A 164 2.28 -14.11 1.27
C LEU A 164 3.00 -12.76 1.44
N GLU A 165 3.57 -12.50 2.62
CA GLU A 165 4.39 -11.33 2.90
C GLU A 165 5.60 -11.25 1.97
N ASN A 166 6.33 -12.35 1.80
CA ASN A 166 7.48 -12.38 0.90
C ASN A 166 7.08 -12.12 -0.56
N LEU A 167 5.96 -12.69 -1.01
CA LEU A 167 5.46 -12.45 -2.36
C LEU A 167 5.00 -10.99 -2.56
N LEU A 168 4.31 -10.41 -1.58
CA LEU A 168 3.87 -9.01 -1.65
C LEU A 168 5.06 -8.05 -1.62
N LYS A 169 6.08 -8.36 -0.82
CA LYS A 169 7.36 -7.63 -0.86
C LYS A 169 8.00 -7.71 -2.24
N PHE A 170 8.15 -8.90 -2.78
CA PHE A 170 8.70 -9.06 -4.12
C PHE A 170 7.90 -8.28 -5.18
N SER A 171 6.57 -8.32 -5.09
CA SER A 171 5.68 -7.61 -6.01
C SER A 171 5.77 -6.09 -5.90
N LEU A 172 5.84 -5.56 -4.66
CA LEU A 172 6.00 -4.12 -4.44
C LEU A 172 7.36 -3.63 -4.94
N TRP A 173 8.41 -4.43 -4.75
CA TRP A 173 9.73 -4.11 -5.28
C TRP A 173 9.74 -4.11 -6.82
N LEU A 174 9.11 -5.09 -7.45
CA LEU A 174 9.12 -5.27 -8.90
C LEU A 174 8.20 -4.29 -9.65
N PHE A 175 7.01 -4.00 -9.10
CA PHE A 175 5.99 -3.18 -9.79
C PHE A 175 5.66 -1.89 -9.03
N GLY A 176 5.61 -1.91 -7.70
CA GLY A 176 5.20 -0.77 -6.89
C GLY A 176 6.21 0.37 -6.83
N VAL A 177 7.49 0.05 -6.57
CA VAL A 177 8.56 1.06 -6.51
C VAL A 177 8.77 1.75 -7.87
N PRO A 178 8.84 1.03 -9.00
CA PRO A 178 8.92 1.67 -10.31
C PRO A 178 7.69 2.52 -10.63
N TYR A 179 6.49 2.02 -10.31
CA TYR A 179 5.24 2.76 -10.53
C TYR A 179 5.20 4.05 -9.72
N ALA A 180 5.47 3.99 -8.43
CA ALA A 180 5.53 5.18 -7.58
C ALA A 180 6.59 6.17 -8.08
N ASN A 181 7.79 5.72 -8.43
CA ASN A 181 8.83 6.59 -8.99
C ASN A 181 8.43 7.22 -10.33
N SER A 182 7.57 6.57 -11.12
CA SER A 182 7.01 7.13 -12.35
C SER A 182 5.84 8.10 -12.12
N GLU A 183 5.02 7.88 -11.08
CA GLU A 183 3.91 8.77 -10.69
C GLU A 183 4.39 10.01 -9.94
N PHE A 184 5.56 9.93 -9.28
CA PHE A 184 6.29 11.11 -8.80
C PHE A 184 6.91 11.95 -9.94
N CYS A 185 6.46 11.75 -11.19
CA CYS A 185 6.65 12.68 -12.29
C CYS A 185 5.79 13.94 -12.09
N PRO A 186 6.32 15.11 -12.44
CA PRO A 186 6.37 16.06 -11.36
C PRO A 186 5.28 17.14 -11.52
N HIS A 187 4.65 17.55 -10.43
CA HIS A 187 3.54 18.51 -10.42
C HIS A 187 4.05 19.95 -10.45
N PRO A 188 3.41 20.89 -11.17
CA PRO A 188 3.83 22.29 -11.19
C PRO A 188 3.80 22.86 -9.77
N VAL A 189 4.93 23.40 -9.34
CA VAL A 189 5.03 24.15 -8.08
C VAL A 189 4.52 25.58 -8.34
N PRO A 190 3.66 26.14 -7.48
CA PRO A 190 3.21 27.54 -7.59
C PRO A 190 4.36 28.53 -7.42
#